data_AF-A0A127T2H6-F1
#
_entry.id   AF-A0A127T2H6-F1
#
_cell.length_a   1.000
_cell.length_b   1.000
_cell.length_c   1.000
_cell.angle_alpha   90.00
_cell.angle_beta   90.00
_cell.angle_gamma   90.00
#
_symmetry.space_group_name_H-M   'P 1'
#
loop_
_entity.id
_entity.type
_entity.pdbx_description
1 polymer ?
#
loop_
_entity_poly.entity_id
_entity_poly.type
_entity_poly.pdbx_seq_one_letter_code
_entity_poly.pdbx_strand_id
1 'polypeptide(L)'
;MRALAIYRGICVNKRIDEARKVSEALLDDLENSSSQIDAILMRAKRLARLMRDTDAQVWLNLETKGYPDAFAFSELGSCIKYAESGGRVDLKTSKYYPQSLPTIEANAESDEALLNSLRTAKAPATKVKDFLEKNATEALMATQLKLQN
;
A
#
# COMPACT_ATOMS: atom_id res chain seq x y z
N MET A 1 -29.33 21.79 44.60
CA MET A 1 -29.28 21.09 43.29
C MET A 1 -28.36 21.80 42.27
N ARG A 2 -27.05 21.95 42.53
CA ARG A 2 -26.10 22.58 41.57
C ARG A 2 -24.85 21.73 41.24
N ALA A 3 -24.65 20.60 41.90
CA ALA A 3 -23.45 19.76 41.70
C ALA A 3 -23.52 18.83 40.47
N LEU A 4 -24.71 18.59 39.91
CA LEU A 4 -24.91 17.65 38.79
C LEU A 4 -24.58 18.24 37.39
N ALA A 5 -24.48 19.56 37.26
CA ALA A 5 -24.23 20.20 35.96
C ALA A 5 -22.73 20.27 35.60
N ILE A 6 -21.85 20.44 36.60
CA ILE A 6 -20.39 20.58 36.38
C ILE A 6 -19.75 19.24 35.98
N TYR A 7 -20.23 18.13 36.55
CA TYR A 7 -19.72 16.79 36.20
C TYR A 7 -20.07 16.36 34.77
N ARG A 8 -21.16 16.86 34.19
CA ARG A 8 -21.53 16.57 32.79
C ARG A 8 -20.60 17.26 31.77
N GLY A 9 -20.08 18.45 32.08
CA GLY A 9 -19.15 19.16 31.19
C GLY A 9 -17.73 18.56 31.16
N ILE A 10 -17.24 18.07 32.31
CA ILE A 10 -15.88 17.53 32.43
C ILE A 10 -15.73 16.16 31.74
N CYS A 11 -16.79 15.34 31.71
CA CYS A 11 -16.76 14.04 31.04
C CYS A 11 -16.93 14.11 29.50
N VAL A 12 -17.54 15.18 28.97
CA VAL A 12 -17.73 15.34 27.51
C VAL A 12 -16.40 15.70 26.81
N ASN A 13 -15.49 16.39 27.49
CA ASN A 13 -14.22 16.81 26.90
C ASN A 13 -13.16 15.71 26.84
N LYS A 14 -13.05 14.82 27.83
CA LYS A 14 -11.96 13.81 27.87
C LYS A 14 -11.85 12.96 26.60
N ARG A 15 -12.99 12.54 26.05
CA ARG A 15 -13.04 11.74 24.81
C ARG A 15 -12.70 12.58 23.58
N ILE A 16 -13.16 13.82 23.52
CA ILE A 16 -12.87 14.73 22.40
C ILE A 16 -11.39 15.14 22.43
N ASP A 17 -10.83 15.35 23.62
CA ASP A 17 -9.41 15.61 23.84
C ASP A 17 -8.55 14.41 23.42
N GLU A 18 -8.99 13.19 23.76
CA GLU A 18 -8.34 11.96 23.30
C GLU A 18 -8.44 11.80 21.78
N ALA A 19 -9.60 12.07 21.19
CA ALA A 19 -9.77 12.04 19.75
C ALA A 19 -8.86 13.05 19.04
N ARG A 20 -8.70 14.26 19.60
CA ARG A 20 -7.78 15.27 19.08
C ARG A 20 -6.33 14.81 19.13
N LYS A 21 -5.88 14.24 20.25
CA LYS A 21 -4.52 13.69 20.36
C LYS A 21 -4.28 12.55 19.37
N VAL A 22 -5.27 11.67 19.18
CA VAL A 22 -5.18 10.58 18.21
C VAL A 22 -5.15 11.11 16.78
N SER A 23 -5.92 12.16 16.47
CA SER A 23 -5.91 12.76 15.12
C SER A 23 -4.61 13.49 14.81
N GLU A 24 -4.02 14.18 15.78
CA GLU A 24 -2.70 14.83 15.63
C GLU A 24 -1.63 13.78 15.31
N ALA A 25 -1.53 12.73 16.14
CA ALA A 25 -0.59 11.64 15.90
C ALA A 25 -0.83 10.92 14.57
N LEU A 26 -2.09 10.73 14.17
CA LEU A 26 -2.43 10.11 12.88
C LEU A 26 -2.00 10.99 11.71
N LEU A 27 -2.17 12.31 11.82
CA LEU A 27 -1.73 13.25 10.78
C LEU A 27 -0.21 13.26 10.67
N ASP A 28 0.50 13.28 11.81
CA ASP A 28 1.96 13.21 11.84
C ASP A 28 2.50 11.93 11.17
N ASP A 29 1.83 10.78 11.38
CA ASP A 29 2.21 9.53 10.73
C ASP A 29 2.02 9.58 9.20
N LEU A 30 0.94 10.20 8.74
CA LEU A 30 0.61 10.33 7.32
C LEU A 30 1.56 11.28 6.60
N GLU A 31 1.91 12.40 7.23
CA GLU A 31 2.81 13.41 6.65
C GLU A 31 4.27 12.93 6.60
N ASN A 32 4.72 12.22 7.63
CA ASN A 32 6.09 11.72 7.68
C ASN A 32 6.28 10.36 6.99
N SER A 33 5.20 9.71 6.53
CA SER A 33 5.21 8.36 5.93
C SER A 33 6.06 7.34 6.73
N SER A 34 6.06 7.49 8.05
CA SER A 34 7.00 6.80 8.95
C SER A 34 6.48 5.44 9.41
N SER A 35 5.19 5.20 9.24
CA SER A 35 4.48 4.03 9.75
C SER A 35 3.89 3.19 8.61
N GLN A 36 3.89 1.87 8.79
CA GLN A 36 3.20 0.94 7.90
C GLN A 36 1.70 1.23 7.86
N ILE A 37 1.06 0.92 6.73
CA ILE A 37 -0.35 1.21 6.52
C ILE A 37 -1.25 0.54 7.56
N ASP A 38 -0.92 -0.67 8.02
CA ASP A 38 -1.68 -1.36 9.08
C ASP A 38 -1.73 -0.56 10.40
N ALA A 39 -0.59 0.02 10.81
CA ALA A 39 -0.51 0.84 12.02
C ALA A 39 -1.36 2.12 11.90
N ILE A 40 -1.34 2.75 10.72
CA ILE A 40 -2.13 3.94 10.40
C ILE A 40 -3.63 3.60 10.45
N LEU A 41 -4.05 2.49 9.82
CA LEU A 41 -5.44 2.03 9.82
C LEU A 41 -5.95 1.71 11.23
N MET A 42 -5.11 1.09 12.06
CA MET A 42 -5.47 0.77 13.44
C MET A 42 -5.66 2.04 14.29
N ARG A 43 -4.85 3.08 14.07
CA ARG A 43 -5.03 4.41 14.70
C ARG A 43 -6.27 5.13 14.17
N ALA A 44 -6.52 5.12 12.87
CA ALA A 44 -7.74 5.67 12.28
C ALA A 44 -9.00 4.97 12.82
N LYS A 45 -8.96 3.65 13.00
CA LYS A 45 -10.07 2.87 13.58
C LYS A 45 -10.31 3.22 15.05
N ARG A 46 -9.24 3.49 15.81
CA ARG A 46 -9.35 4.01 17.18
C ARG A 46 -10.02 5.38 17.19
N LEU A 47 -9.66 6.28 16.28
CA LEU A 47 -10.31 7.59 16.14
C LEU A 47 -11.81 7.45 15.82
N ALA A 48 -12.17 6.59 14.86
CA ALA A 48 -13.56 6.32 14.50
C ALA A 48 -14.38 5.80 15.69
N ARG A 49 -13.79 4.91 16.53
CA ARG A 49 -14.42 4.45 17.79
C ARG A 49 -14.65 5.58 18.79
N LEU A 50 -13.68 6.49 18.94
CA LEU A 50 -13.82 7.65 19.83
C LEU A 50 -14.93 8.60 19.36
N MET A 51 -15.05 8.78 18.04
CA MET A 51 -16.11 9.59 17.42
C MET A 51 -17.47 8.89 17.31
N ARG A 52 -17.52 7.57 17.58
CA ARG A 52 -18.70 6.71 17.41
C ARG A 52 -19.21 6.70 15.97
N ASP A 53 -18.30 6.85 15.02
CA ASP A 53 -18.62 6.74 13.60
C ASP A 53 -18.61 5.25 13.23
N THR A 54 -19.80 4.68 13.02
CA THR A 54 -19.98 3.27 12.69
C THR A 54 -19.59 2.96 11.26
N ASP A 55 -19.91 3.87 10.33
CA ASP A 55 -19.62 3.71 8.90
C ASP A 55 -18.11 3.69 8.69
N ALA A 56 -17.39 4.65 9.30
CA ALA A 56 -15.94 4.69 9.23
C ALA A 56 -15.28 3.47 9.88
N GLN A 57 -15.86 2.94 10.97
CA GLN A 57 -15.35 1.71 11.60
C GLN A 57 -15.50 0.49 10.69
N VAL A 58 -16.63 0.35 9.99
CA VAL A 58 -16.86 -0.73 9.03
C VAL A 58 -15.91 -0.59 7.85
N TRP A 59 -15.85 0.60 7.26
CA TRP A 59 -14.97 0.87 6.13
C TRP A 59 -13.49 0.59 6.45
N LEU A 60 -12.97 1.13 7.57
CA LEU A 60 -11.58 0.89 7.97
C LEU A 60 -11.29 -0.59 8.27
N ASN A 61 -12.29 -1.34 8.75
CA ASN A 61 -12.16 -2.78 8.97
C ASN A 61 -12.06 -3.54 7.64
N LEU A 62 -12.82 -3.12 6.62
CA LEU A 62 -12.72 -3.65 5.26
C LEU A 62 -11.39 -3.29 4.61
N GLU A 63 -10.89 -2.06 4.81
CA GLU A 63 -9.57 -1.67 4.28
C GLU A 63 -8.42 -2.49 4.90
N THR A 64 -8.57 -2.92 6.16
CA THR A 64 -7.57 -3.76 6.85
C THR A 64 -7.65 -5.22 6.41
N LYS A 65 -8.86 -5.80 6.32
CA LYS A 65 -9.06 -7.23 6.07
C LYS A 65 -9.26 -7.61 4.60
N GLY A 66 -9.62 -6.63 3.78
CA GLY A 66 -10.12 -6.84 2.42
C GLY A 66 -11.65 -6.88 2.39
N TYR A 67 -12.18 -6.66 1.19
CA TYR A 67 -13.61 -6.73 0.92
C TYR A 67 -14.02 -8.16 0.55
N PRO A 68 -15.18 -8.64 1.02
CA PRO A 68 -15.69 -9.96 0.65
C PRO A 68 -16.12 -10.00 -0.83
N ASP A 69 -16.13 -11.19 -1.44
CA ASP A 69 -16.45 -11.37 -2.87
C ASP A 69 -17.89 -10.95 -3.25
N ALA A 70 -18.81 -11.03 -2.29
CA ALA A 70 -20.22 -10.63 -2.44
C ALA A 70 -20.52 -9.32 -1.69
N PHE A 71 -19.61 -8.35 -1.76
CA PHE A 71 -19.77 -7.07 -1.07
C PHE A 71 -20.77 -6.14 -1.76
N ALA A 72 -21.77 -5.67 -1.03
CA ALA A 72 -22.69 -4.64 -1.50
C ALA A 72 -22.20 -3.25 -1.10
N PHE A 73 -21.99 -2.36 -2.08
CA PHE A 73 -21.49 -1.00 -1.80
C PHE A 73 -22.40 -0.17 -0.90
N SER A 74 -23.69 -0.54 -0.80
CA SER A 74 -24.64 0.06 0.14
C SER A 74 -24.24 -0.11 1.61
N GLU A 75 -23.39 -1.10 1.94
CA GLU A 75 -22.91 -1.35 3.31
C GLU A 75 -21.88 -0.31 3.80
N LEU A 76 -21.27 0.46 2.88
CA LEU A 76 -20.33 1.54 3.24
C LEU A 76 -21.02 2.80 3.77
N GLY A 77 -22.34 2.95 3.56
CA GLY A 77 -23.09 4.12 3.99
C GLY A 77 -22.46 5.43 3.50
N SER A 78 -22.16 6.34 4.43
CA SER A 78 -21.56 7.65 4.13
C SER A 78 -20.11 7.60 3.64
N CYS A 79 -19.42 6.46 3.83
CA CYS A 79 -18.03 6.28 3.44
C CYS A 79 -17.83 5.91 1.96
N ILE A 80 -18.92 5.66 1.22
CA ILE A 80 -18.84 5.30 -0.21
C ILE A 80 -18.10 6.37 -1.04
N LYS A 81 -18.27 7.65 -0.70
CA LYS A 81 -17.57 8.77 -1.35
C LYS A 81 -16.05 8.66 -1.22
N TYR A 82 -15.56 8.12 -0.10
CA TYR A 82 -14.14 7.94 0.14
C TYR A 82 -13.61 6.74 -0.63
N ALA A 83 -14.37 5.64 -0.67
CA ALA A 83 -14.04 4.47 -1.48
C ALA A 83 -14.00 4.80 -2.99
N GLU A 84 -14.92 5.63 -3.48
CA GLU A 84 -14.90 6.14 -4.86
C GLU A 84 -13.69 7.05 -5.10
N SER A 85 -13.45 8.03 -4.22
CA SER A 85 -12.30 8.94 -4.35
C SER A 85 -10.94 8.23 -4.30
N GLY A 86 -10.85 7.14 -3.53
CA GLY A 86 -9.66 6.29 -3.45
C GLY A 86 -9.52 5.30 -4.61
N GLY A 87 -10.44 5.30 -5.58
CA GLY A 87 -10.42 4.40 -6.72
C GLY A 87 -10.69 2.93 -6.38
N ARG A 88 -11.16 2.65 -5.15
CA ARG A 88 -11.53 1.29 -4.71
C ARG A 88 -12.76 0.77 -5.42
N VAL A 89 -13.68 1.68 -5.73
CA VAL A 89 -14.95 1.41 -6.39
C VAL A 89 -15.10 2.41 -7.53
N ASP A 90 -15.42 1.90 -8.72
CA ASP A 90 -15.90 2.72 -9.82
C ASP A 90 -17.39 2.46 -10.02
N LEU A 91 -18.21 3.42 -9.61
CA LEU A 91 -19.67 3.35 -9.72
C LEU A 91 -20.14 3.34 -11.20
N LYS A 92 -19.32 3.83 -12.14
CA LYS A 92 -19.67 3.89 -13.57
C LYS A 92 -19.44 2.54 -14.25
N THR A 93 -18.37 1.85 -13.88
CA THR A 93 -17.98 0.57 -14.48
C THR A 93 -18.33 -0.64 -13.61
N SER A 94 -18.89 -0.41 -12.41
CA SER A 94 -19.19 -1.45 -11.40
C SER A 94 -17.98 -2.32 -11.06
N LYS A 95 -16.76 -1.76 -11.18
CA LYS A 95 -15.52 -2.45 -10.86
C LYS A 95 -15.13 -2.13 -9.41
N TYR A 96 -14.65 -3.14 -8.68
CA TYR A 96 -14.10 -2.96 -7.34
C TYR A 96 -12.82 -3.77 -7.13
N TYR A 97 -11.99 -3.31 -6.18
CA TYR A 97 -10.72 -3.95 -5.83
C TYR A 97 -10.78 -4.53 -4.41
N PRO A 98 -10.90 -5.86 -4.25
CA PRO A 98 -11.15 -6.47 -2.95
C PRO A 98 -9.94 -6.51 -2.01
N GLN A 99 -8.73 -6.33 -2.55
CA GLN A 99 -7.50 -6.48 -1.79
C GLN A 99 -7.40 -5.47 -0.63
N SER A 100 -6.95 -5.94 0.53
CA SER A 100 -6.69 -5.07 1.67
C SER A 100 -5.51 -4.12 1.41
N LEU A 101 -5.49 -2.95 2.04
CA LEU A 101 -4.36 -2.02 1.91
C LEU A 101 -3.04 -2.65 2.37
N PRO A 102 -2.96 -3.39 3.49
CA PRO A 102 -1.71 -4.07 3.85
C PRO A 102 -1.23 -5.07 2.80
N THR A 103 -2.14 -5.74 2.09
CA THR A 103 -1.77 -6.65 1.00
C THR A 103 -1.18 -5.87 -0.19
N ILE A 104 -1.78 -4.72 -0.51
CA ILE A 104 -1.30 -3.85 -1.59
C ILE A 104 0.08 -3.27 -1.26
N GLU A 105 0.29 -2.84 -0.01
CA GLU A 105 1.58 -2.38 0.50
C GLU A 105 2.66 -3.46 0.36
N ALA A 106 2.37 -4.68 0.83
CA ALA A 106 3.29 -5.80 0.75
C ALA A 106 3.62 -6.20 -0.70
N ASN A 107 2.63 -6.15 -1.59
CA ASN A 107 2.84 -6.41 -3.02
C ASN A 107 3.71 -5.32 -3.66
N ALA A 108 3.46 -4.05 -3.33
CA ALA A 108 4.27 -2.94 -3.83
C ALA A 108 5.73 -3.04 -3.37
N GLU A 109 5.96 -3.36 -2.08
CA GLU A 109 7.30 -3.58 -1.54
C GLU A 109 8.01 -4.76 -2.23
N SER A 110 7.27 -5.85 -2.47
CA SER A 110 7.78 -7.03 -3.19
C SER A 110 8.15 -6.71 -4.64
N ASP A 111 7.30 -5.96 -5.34
CA ASP A 111 7.52 -5.54 -6.72
C ASP A 111 8.71 -4.58 -6.82
N GLU A 112 8.86 -3.65 -5.89
CA GLU A 112 10.02 -2.77 -5.80
C GLU A 112 11.31 -3.57 -5.56
N ALA A 113 11.29 -4.55 -4.65
CA ALA A 113 12.42 -5.43 -4.41
C ALA A 113 12.80 -6.23 -5.68
N LEU A 114 11.80 -6.73 -6.41
CA LEU A 114 12.00 -7.44 -7.67
C LEU A 114 12.60 -6.51 -8.74
N LEU A 115 12.07 -5.31 -8.92
CA LEU A 115 12.60 -4.32 -9.86
C LEU A 115 14.04 -3.92 -9.52
N ASN A 116 14.33 -3.73 -8.23
CA ASN A 116 15.69 -3.44 -7.76
C ASN A 116 16.64 -4.61 -8.02
N SER A 117 16.18 -5.86 -7.84
CA SER A 117 16.97 -7.05 -8.16
C SER A 117 17.27 -7.13 -9.67
N LEU A 118 16.28 -6.88 -10.54
CA LEU A 118 16.45 -6.85 -12.00
C LEU A 118 17.38 -5.73 -12.45
N ARG A 119 17.29 -4.55 -11.81
CA ARG A 119 18.19 -3.41 -12.08
C ARG A 119 19.64 -3.77 -11.76
N THR A 120 19.85 -4.52 -10.68
CA THR A 120 21.19 -4.92 -10.21
C THR A 120 21.73 -6.14 -10.97
N ALA A 121 20.84 -7.06 -11.36
CA ALA A 121 21.14 -8.23 -12.17
C ALA A 121 21.31 -7.92 -13.66
N LYS A 122 21.05 -6.67 -14.09
CA LYS A 122 21.50 -6.17 -15.39
C LYS A 122 23.02 -6.20 -15.40
N ALA A 123 23.56 -7.32 -15.87
CA ALA A 123 24.98 -7.50 -16.11
C ALA A 123 25.51 -6.24 -16.81
N PRO A 124 26.74 -5.77 -16.49
CA PRO A 124 27.36 -4.76 -17.33
C PRO A 124 27.24 -5.31 -18.74
N ALA A 125 26.69 -4.50 -19.66
CA ALA A 125 26.72 -4.83 -21.06
C ALA A 125 28.21 -5.03 -21.37
N THR A 126 28.68 -6.27 -21.33
CA THR A 126 29.92 -6.68 -21.93
C THR A 126 29.69 -6.31 -23.37
N LYS A 127 30.12 -5.10 -23.74
CA LYS A 127 30.42 -4.79 -25.13
C LYS A 127 31.36 -5.92 -25.50
N VAL A 128 30.83 -6.93 -26.18
CA VAL A 128 31.62 -7.99 -26.77
C VAL A 128 32.46 -7.23 -27.79
N LYS A 129 33.68 -6.89 -27.39
CA LYS A 129 34.56 -6.04 -28.20
C LYS A 129 34.99 -6.78 -29.47
N ASP A 130 35.03 -8.11 -29.43
CA ASP A 130 35.75 -8.87 -30.45
C ASP A 130 34.98 -10.10 -30.97
N PHE A 131 33.82 -9.86 -31.58
CA PHE A 131 33.25 -10.84 -32.52
C PHE A 131 34.19 -11.11 -33.70
N LEU A 132 35.03 -10.14 -34.04
CA LEU A 132 36.00 -10.24 -35.12
C LEU A 132 37.16 -11.17 -34.76
N GLU A 133 37.70 -11.09 -33.54
CA GLU A 133 38.81 -11.97 -33.11
C GLU A 133 38.34 -13.42 -32.97
N LYS A 134 37.13 -13.65 -32.42
CA LYS A 134 36.57 -15.01 -32.33
C LYS A 134 36.44 -15.65 -33.72
N ASN A 135 35.87 -14.93 -34.69
CA ASN A 135 35.74 -15.42 -36.06
C ASN A 135 37.10 -15.60 -36.74
N ALA A 136 38.07 -14.71 -36.48
CA ALA A 136 39.43 -14.84 -36.99
C ALA A 136 40.15 -16.07 -36.42
N THR A 137 39.96 -16.37 -35.13
CA THR A 137 40.52 -17.57 -34.49
C THR A 137 39.87 -18.86 -34.98
N GLU A 138 38.56 -18.88 -35.20
CA GLU A 138 37.85 -20.05 -35.76
C GLU A 138 38.28 -20.30 -37.22
N ALA A 139 38.48 -19.24 -38.01
CA ALA A 139 39.00 -19.35 -39.37
C ALA A 139 40.45 -19.86 -39.40
N LEU A 140 41.32 -19.37 -38.51
CA LEU A 140 42.70 -19.84 -38.39
C LEU A 140 42.78 -21.31 -38.01
N MET A 141 42.02 -21.74 -37.00
CA MET A 141 41.95 -23.16 -36.59
C MET A 141 41.46 -24.05 -37.73
N ALA A 142 40.44 -23.62 -38.48
CA ALA A 142 39.94 -24.36 -39.64
C ALA A 142 40.99 -24.49 -40.76
N THR A 143 41.85 -23.49 -40.95
CA THR A 143 42.94 -23.55 -41.93
C THR A 143 44.09 -24.47 -41.49
N GLN A 144 44.43 -24.49 -40.20
CA GLN A 144 45.45 -25.41 -39.66
C GLN A 144 45.03 -26.88 -39.74
N LEU A 145 43.75 -27.19 -39.51
CA LEU A 145 43.21 -28.54 -39.69
C LEU A 145 43.25 -29.02 -41.16
N LYS A 146 43.12 -28.11 -42.13
CA LYS A 146 43.23 -28.45 -43.56
C LYS A 146 44.66 -28.70 -44.04
N LEU A 147 45.67 -28.18 -43.33
CA LEU A 147 47.09 -28.35 -43.67
C LEU A 147 47.71 -29.59 -43.01
N GLN A 148 47.04 -30.20 -42.02
CA GLN A 148 47.50 -31.40 -41.31
C GLN A 148 46.91 -32.72 -41.85
N ASN A 149 46.05 -32.67 -42.87
CA ASN A 149 45.59 -33.82 -43.64
C ASN A 149 46.21 -33.80 -45.04
#